data_AF-A0A1D7YMA1-F1
#
_entry.id   AF-A0A1D7YMA1-F1
#
_cell.length_a   1.000
_cell.length_b   1.000
_cell.length_c   1.000
_cell.angle_alpha   90.00
_cell.angle_beta   90.00
_cell.angle_gamma   90.00
#
_symmetry.space_group_name_H-M   'P 1'
#
loop_
_entity.id
_entity.type
_entity.pdbx_description
1 polymer ?
#
loop_
_entity_poly.entity_id
_entity_poly.type
_entity_poly.pdbx_seq_one_letter_code
_entity_poly.pdbx_strand_id
1 'polypeptide(L)'
;MLYGACVHLIELLLWGFRSRTWAPLWLNGFWNSLIVLDTLSGALLLKGRRSGLYVTCLTTFADLASNLYAVYGVRHSSLGAGAADVVVLLAFGLIVFATAPWPHRRLARARL
;
A
#
# COMPACT_ATOMS: atom_id res chain seq x y z
N MET A 1 -0.74 -6.01 2.86
CA MET A 1 -0.96 -5.32 4.14
C MET A 1 0.17 -5.64 5.10
N LEU A 2 0.15 -6.73 5.89
CA LEU A 2 1.26 -6.99 6.85
C LEU A 2 2.66 -7.02 6.21
N TYR A 3 2.79 -7.63 5.02
CA TYR A 3 4.03 -7.58 4.24
C TYR A 3 4.44 -6.14 3.88
N GLY A 4 3.50 -5.30 3.44
CA GLY A 4 3.75 -3.88 3.13
C GLY A 4 4.19 -3.09 4.35
N ALA A 5 3.56 -3.32 5.51
CA ALA A 5 4.00 -2.75 6.78
C ALA A 5 5.46 -3.15 7.12
N CYS A 6 5.83 -4.42 6.92
CA CYS A 6 7.21 -4.87 7.12
C CYS A 6 8.19 -4.18 6.16
N VAL A 7 7.84 -4.06 4.87
CA VAL A 7 8.68 -3.38 3.88
C VAL A 7 8.94 -1.93 4.31
N HIS A 8 7.88 -1.17 4.60
CA HIS A 8 8.03 0.23 5.02
C HIS A 8 8.76 0.38 6.35
N LEU A 9 8.57 -0.56 7.29
CA LEU A 9 9.31 -0.56 8.55
C LEU A 9 10.81 -0.81 8.33
N ILE A 10 11.16 -1.79 7.50
CA ILE A 10 12.56 -2.07 7.16
C ILE A 10 13.18 -0.87 6.45
N GLU A 11 12.48 -0.24 5.51
CA GLU A 11 12.94 0.98 4.84
C GLU A 11 13.20 2.11 5.85
N LEU A 12 12.29 2.32 6.81
CA LEU A 12 12.44 3.32 7.86
C LEU A 12 13.63 3.02 8.78
N LEU A 13 13.84 1.75 9.14
CA LEU A 13 14.93 1.35 10.04
C LEU A 13 16.31 1.46 9.37
N LEU A 14 16.42 1.09 8.09
CA LEU A 14 17.69 1.11 7.36
C LEU A 14 18.06 2.50 6.85
N TRP A 15 17.07 3.29 6.40
CA TRP A 15 17.32 4.53 5.65
C TRP A 15 16.71 5.77 6.32
N GLY A 16 16.04 5.60 7.47
CA GLY A 16 15.42 6.69 8.22
C GLY A 16 14.16 7.24 7.56
N PHE A 17 13.63 8.32 8.14
CA PHE A 17 12.36 8.92 7.70
C PHE A 17 12.42 9.42 6.24
N ARG A 18 13.59 9.87 5.77
CA ARG A 18 13.82 10.29 4.37
C ARG A 18 14.50 9.18 3.57
N SER A 19 13.95 7.97 3.65
CA SER A 19 14.49 6.80 2.94
C SER A 19 14.68 7.05 1.45
N ARG A 20 13.83 7.91 0.86
CA ARG A 20 13.89 8.35 -0.52
C ARG A 20 14.23 9.84 -0.55
N THR A 21 15.53 10.14 -0.51
CA THR A 21 16.07 11.52 -0.43
C THR A 21 15.66 12.41 -1.62
N TRP A 22 15.45 11.80 -2.78
CA TRP A 22 14.98 12.43 -4.02
C TRP A 22 13.48 12.75 -4.00
N ALA A 23 12.71 12.15 -3.10
CA ALA A 23 11.27 12.35 -3.03
C ALA A 23 10.92 13.53 -2.10
N PRO A 24 9.81 14.26 -2.36
CA PRO A 24 9.31 15.28 -1.45
C PRO A 24 9.08 14.75 -0.04
N LEU A 25 9.20 15.64 0.96
CA LEU A 25 9.06 15.26 2.37
C LEU A 25 7.69 14.67 2.69
N TRP A 26 6.62 15.23 2.10
CA TRP A 26 5.25 14.74 2.30
C TRP A 26 5.07 13.30 1.81
N LEU A 27 5.78 12.92 0.74
CA LEU A 27 5.69 11.58 0.15
C LEU A 27 6.40 10.55 1.02
N ASN A 28 7.56 10.90 1.58
CA ASN A 28 8.23 10.11 2.61
C ASN A 28 7.34 9.95 3.86
N GLY A 29 6.71 11.03 4.32
CA GLY A 29 5.76 10.99 5.44
C GLY A 29 4.57 10.07 5.16
N PHE A 30 4.03 10.12 3.93
CA PHE A 30 2.97 9.23 3.50
C PHE A 30 3.40 7.76 3.53
N TRP A 31 4.53 7.40 2.93
CA TRP A 31 5.03 6.01 2.94
C TRP A 31 5.31 5.50 4.35
N ASN A 32 5.86 6.33 5.25
CA ASN A 32 6.04 5.95 6.65
C ASN A 32 4.69 5.74 7.36
N SER A 33 3.66 6.53 7.04
CA SER A 33 2.32 6.34 7.60
C SER A 33 1.67 5.00 7.18
N LEU A 34 2.09 4.43 6.03
CA LEU A 34 1.61 3.13 5.57
C LEU A 34 1.97 2.00 6.54
N ILE A 35 3.05 2.11 7.33
CA ILE A 35 3.37 1.12 8.39
C ILE A 35 2.18 0.91 9.32
N VAL A 36 1.60 2.02 9.79
CA VAL A 36 0.46 2.01 10.72
C VAL A 36 -0.81 1.56 9.99
N LEU A 37 -1.07 2.10 8.80
CA LEU A 37 -2.28 1.82 8.05
C LEU A 37 -2.35 0.37 7.57
N ASP A 38 -1.23 -0.21 7.12
CA ASP A 38 -1.16 -1.60 6.69
C ASP A 38 -1.24 -2.58 7.85
N THR A 39 -0.66 -2.23 9.00
CA THR A 39 -0.80 -3.00 10.24
C THR A 39 -2.26 -3.01 10.71
N LEU A 40 -2.90 -1.84 10.72
CA LEU A 40 -4.32 -1.70 11.06
C LEU A 40 -5.19 -2.50 10.10
N SER A 41 -4.94 -2.36 8.80
CA SER A 41 -5.62 -3.09 7.73
C SER A 41 -5.52 -4.60 7.91
N GLY A 42 -4.30 -5.12 8.11
CA GLY A 42 -4.04 -6.52 8.39
C GLY A 42 -4.75 -7.02 9.65
N ALA A 43 -4.66 -6.27 10.76
CA ALA A 43 -5.32 -6.62 12.01
C ALA A 43 -6.85 -6.65 11.88
N LEU A 44 -7.46 -5.73 11.13
CA LEU A 44 -8.90 -5.71 10.87
C LEU A 44 -9.35 -6.86 9.98
N LEU A 45 -8.55 -7.22 8.96
CA LEU A 45 -8.82 -8.37 8.10
C LEU A 45 -8.75 -9.69 8.88
N LEU A 46 -7.73 -9.85 9.74
CA LEU A 46 -7.59 -11.02 10.61
C LEU A 46 -8.76 -11.16 11.58
N LYS A 47 -9.32 -10.04 12.05
CA LYS A 47 -10.55 -9.99 12.87
C LYS A 47 -11.84 -10.17 12.06
N GLY A 48 -11.77 -10.44 10.75
CA GLY A 48 -12.93 -10.59 9.88
C GLY A 48 -13.79 -9.32 9.77
N ARG A 49 -13.22 -8.12 9.95
CA ARG A 49 -13.99 -6.87 9.89
C ARG A 49 -14.02 -6.32 8.47
N ARG A 50 -15.20 -5.98 7.97
CA ARG A 50 -15.36 -5.32 6.65
C ARG A 50 -14.58 -4.00 6.54
N SER A 51 -14.41 -3.29 7.65
CA SER A 51 -13.56 -2.09 7.70
C SER A 51 -12.12 -2.37 7.27
N GLY A 52 -11.58 -3.56 7.57
CA GLY A 52 -10.25 -3.96 7.12
C GLY A 52 -10.14 -4.02 5.61
N LEU A 53 -11.19 -4.51 4.92
CA LEU A 53 -11.24 -4.53 3.46
C LEU A 53 -11.24 -3.12 2.86
N TYR A 54 -12.02 -2.20 3.42
CA TYR A 54 -12.03 -0.81 2.93
C TYR A 54 -10.69 -0.12 3.13
N VAL A 55 -10.07 -0.29 4.31
CA VAL A 55 -8.73 0.25 4.56
C VAL A 55 -7.71 -0.37 3.61
N THR A 56 -7.74 -1.69 3.39
CA THR A 56 -6.91 -2.41 2.40
C THR A 56 -7.01 -1.78 1.02
N CYS A 57 -8.23 -1.59 0.51
CA CYS A 57 -8.44 -1.03 -0.82
C CYS A 57 -7.95 0.43 -0.90
N LEU A 58 -8.22 1.23 0.13
CA LEU A 58 -7.80 2.63 0.16
C LEU A 58 -6.29 2.77 0.26
N THR A 59 -5.62 2.00 1.12
CA THR A 59 -4.15 2.07 1.27
C THR A 59 -3.46 1.57 0.02
N THR A 60 -3.94 0.48 -0.58
CA THR A 60 -3.39 -0.05 -1.84
C THR A 60 -3.55 0.96 -2.99
N PHE A 61 -4.71 1.59 -3.10
CA PHE A 61 -4.94 2.63 -4.11
C PHE A 61 -4.01 3.83 -3.91
N ALA A 62 -3.95 4.34 -2.68
CA ALA A 62 -3.14 5.50 -2.35
C ALA A 62 -1.64 5.21 -2.52
N ASP A 63 -1.17 4.04 -2.11
CA ASP A 63 0.21 3.61 -2.29
C ASP A 63 0.56 3.51 -3.78
N LEU A 64 -0.28 2.86 -4.58
CA LEU A 64 -0.10 2.80 -6.03
C LEU A 64 -0.06 4.19 -6.67
N ALA A 65 -1.01 5.06 -6.35
CA ALA A 65 -1.06 6.42 -6.88
C ALA A 65 0.18 7.23 -6.49
N SER A 66 0.64 7.08 -5.25
CA SER A 66 1.83 7.77 -4.74
C SER A 66 3.11 7.31 -5.44
N ASN A 67 3.24 6.01 -5.73
CA ASN A 67 4.41 5.46 -6.41
C ASN A 67 4.39 5.82 -7.90
N LEU A 68 3.23 5.83 -8.56
CA LEU A 68 3.08 6.33 -9.93
C LEU A 68 3.46 7.82 -10.01
N TYR A 69 2.98 8.63 -9.07
CA TYR A 69 3.37 10.04 -8.99
C TYR A 69 4.88 10.19 -8.74
N ALA A 70 5.47 9.37 -7.88
CA ALA A 70 6.91 9.41 -7.62
C ALA A 70 7.74 9.11 -8.88
N VAL A 71 7.33 8.12 -9.67
CA VAL A 71 8.05 7.72 -10.89
C VAL A 71 7.87 8.74 -12.01
N TYR A 72 6.64 9.13 -12.31
CA TYR A 72 6.37 9.99 -13.48
C TYR A 72 6.40 11.48 -13.16
N GLY A 73 5.89 11.87 -11.98
CA GLY A 73 5.76 13.26 -11.56
C GLY A 73 7.02 13.82 -10.93
N VAL A 74 7.78 13.02 -10.16
CA VAL A 74 9.00 13.48 -9.47
C VAL A 74 10.26 13.07 -10.23
N ARG A 75 10.40 11.79 -10.58
CA ARG A 75 11.62 11.28 -11.25
C ARG A 75 11.61 11.42 -12.76
N HIS A 76 10.47 11.75 -13.37
CA HIS A 76 10.29 11.80 -14.83
C HIS A 76 10.85 10.57 -15.57
N SER A 77 10.76 9.40 -14.93
CA SER A 77 11.33 8.15 -15.45
C SER A 77 10.30 7.40 -16.30
N SER A 78 10.77 6.65 -17.30
CA SER A 78 9.92 5.79 -18.14
C SER A 78 9.72 4.41 -17.52
N LEU A 79 8.69 3.68 -17.97
CA LEU A 79 8.49 2.27 -17.63
C LEU A 79 9.66 1.44 -18.15
N GLY A 80 10.62 1.17 -17.27
CA GLY A 80 11.79 0.33 -17.55
C GLY A 80 12.92 0.57 -16.55
N ALA A 81 13.47 1.79 -16.52
CA ALA A 81 14.53 2.15 -15.59
C ALA A 81 13.94 2.60 -14.24
N GLY A 82 13.84 1.67 -13.28
CA GLY A 82 13.37 1.96 -11.92
C GLY A 82 11.85 1.84 -11.69
N ALA A 83 11.14 1.14 -12.56
CA ALA A 83 9.68 0.94 -12.47
C ALA A 83 9.26 -0.50 -12.06
N ALA A 84 10.22 -1.39 -11.76
CA ALA A 84 9.93 -2.77 -11.36
C ALA A 84 9.02 -2.83 -10.13
N ASP A 85 9.28 -1.99 -9.13
CA ASP A 85 8.47 -1.90 -7.91
C ASP A 85 7.04 -1.48 -8.21
N VAL A 86 6.85 -0.57 -9.18
CA VAL A 86 5.51 -0.12 -9.62
C VAL A 86 4.76 -1.25 -10.33
N VAL A 87 5.44 -2.07 -11.14
CA VAL A 87 4.81 -3.22 -11.82
C VAL A 87 4.34 -4.25 -10.79
N VAL A 88 5.16 -4.56 -9.79
CA VAL A 88 4.79 -5.45 -8.70
C VAL A 88 3.60 -4.88 -7.92
N LEU A 89 3.61 -3.58 -7.63
CA LEU A 89 2.53 -2.91 -6.92
C LEU A 89 1.22 -2.86 -7.74
N LEU A 90 1.31 -2.69 -9.06
CA LEU A 90 0.16 -2.80 -9.98
C LEU A 90 -0.44 -4.20 -9.95
N ALA A 91 0.39 -5.23 -10.07
CA ALA A 91 -0.07 -6.62 -10.02
C ALA A 91 -0.74 -6.93 -8.67
N PHE A 92 -0.13 -6.48 -7.57
CA PHE A 92 -0.71 -6.62 -6.24
C PHE A 92 -2.03 -5.85 -6.09
N GLY A 93 -2.10 -4.61 -6.57
CA GLY A 93 -3.31 -3.80 -6.58
C GLY A 93 -4.46 -4.47 -7.35
N LEU A 94 -4.17 -5.01 -8.53
CA LEU A 94 -5.15 -5.76 -9.33
C LEU A 94 -5.71 -6.96 -8.54
N ILE A 95 -4.85 -7.73 -7.85
CA ILE A 95 -5.30 -8.84 -7.01
C ILE A 95 -6.20 -8.34 -5.88
N VAL A 96 -5.81 -7.26 -5.18
CA VAL A 96 -6.62 -6.69 -4.09
C VAL A 96 -7.99 -6.27 -4.60
N PHE A 97 -8.08 -5.50 -5.69
CA PHE A 97 -9.36 -5.00 -6.19
C PHE A 97 -10.22 -6.10 -6.83
N ALA A 98 -9.62 -7.04 -7.56
CA ALA A 98 -10.34 -8.15 -8.16
C ALA A 98 -10.92 -9.11 -7.11
N THR A 99 -10.17 -9.34 -6.02
CA THR A 99 -10.62 -10.25 -4.96
C THR A 99 -11.57 -9.58 -3.97
N ALA A 100 -11.52 -8.26 -3.78
CA ALA A 100 -12.30 -7.53 -2.76
C ALA A 100 -13.81 -7.83 -2.70
N PRO A 101 -14.56 -8.01 -3.81
CA PRO A 101 -15.98 -8.32 -3.77
C PRO A 101 -16.32 -9.64 -3.05
N TRP A 102 -15.43 -10.63 -3.09
CA TRP A 102 -15.65 -11.95 -2.49
C TRP A 102 -15.65 -11.94 -0.95
N PRO A 103 -14.60 -11.46 -0.26
CA PRO A 103 -14.61 -11.31 1.19
C PRO A 103 -15.64 -10.28 1.63
N HIS A 104 -15.94 -9.22 0.85
CA HIS A 104 -17.02 -8.29 1.18
C HIS A 104 -18.37 -9.02 1.36
N ARG A 105 -18.71 -9.91 0.41
CA ARG A 105 -19.93 -10.74 0.47
C ARG A 105 -19.91 -11.77 1.60
N ARG A 106 -18.75 -12.33 1.97
CA ARG A 106 -18.62 -13.34 3.05
C ARG A 106 -18.68 -12.73 4.44
N LEU A 107 -17.93 -11.65 4.64
CA LEU A 107 -17.98 -10.84 5.87
C LEU A 107 -19.34 -10.15 6.04
N ALA A 108 -20.17 -10.14 5.00
CA ALA A 108 -21.55 -9.72 5.09
C ALA A 108 -22.49 -10.74 5.69
N ARG A 109 -22.29 -12.01 5.36
CA ARG A 109 -23.14 -13.12 5.83
C ARG A 109 -22.81 -13.56 7.24
N ALA A 110 -21.56 -13.43 7.69
CA ALA A 110 -21.13 -13.81 9.04
C ALA A 110 -21.68 -12.93 10.18
N ARG A 111 -22.58 -11.97 9.89
CA ARG A 111 -23.26 -11.10 10.87
C ARG A 111 -24.79 -11.33 10.91
N LEU A 112 -25.29 -12.33 10.20
CA LEU A 112 -26.68 -12.83 10.25
C LEU A 112 -26.69 -14.19 10.93
#